data_AF-A0A2A4P1D0-F1
#
_entry.id   AF-A0A2A4P1D0-F1
#
_cell.length_a   1.000
_cell.length_b   1.000
_cell.length_c   1.000
_cell.angle_alpha   90.00
_cell.angle_beta   90.00
_cell.angle_gamma   90.00
#
_symmetry.space_group_name_H-M   'P 1'
#
loop_
_entity.id
_entity.type
_entity.pdbx_description
1 polymer ?
#
loop_
_entity_poly.entity_id
_entity_poly.type
_entity_poly.pdbx_seq_one_letter_code
_entity_poly.pdbx_strand_id
1 'polypeptide(L)'
;MKNNKKIRVVFYLNPADKKLLKDHCGTLNIDTSNFIRFSILEKLGRPIIELKQNNIATKEYTGQLLSIGNNLNQIAKKLNTGNKFVIADQQSVLDNIKRLVDHIIDIKSKL
;
A
#
# COMPACT_ATOMS: atom_id res chain seq x y z
N MET A 1 24.58 23.50 -8.98
CA MET A 1 23.11 23.33 -8.83
C MET A 1 22.54 22.91 -10.18
N LYS A 2 22.09 21.65 -10.36
CA LYS A 2 21.45 21.21 -11.62
C LYS A 2 20.01 21.75 -11.66
N ASN A 3 19.77 22.80 -12.43
CA ASN A 3 18.44 23.30 -12.77
C ASN A 3 17.70 22.28 -13.64
N ASN A 4 17.12 21.24 -13.03
CA ASN A 4 16.16 20.35 -13.69
C ASN A 4 14.83 21.12 -13.84
N LYS A 5 14.76 22.03 -14.83
CA LYS A 5 13.50 22.69 -15.20
C LYS A 5 12.52 21.60 -15.63
N LYS A 6 11.55 21.27 -14.79
CA LYS A 6 10.48 20.33 -15.11
C LYS A 6 9.65 20.94 -16.25
N ILE A 7 9.91 20.49 -17.48
CA ILE A 7 9.13 20.89 -18.66
C ILE A 7 7.74 20.24 -18.51
N ARG A 8 6.70 21.07 -18.48
CA ARG A 8 5.31 20.61 -18.45
C ARG A 8 4.78 20.60 -19.87
N VAL A 9 4.29 19.44 -20.31
CA VAL A 9 3.56 19.28 -21.57
C VAL A 9 2.10 19.03 -21.24
N VAL A 10 1.18 19.66 -21.98
CA VAL A 10 -0.26 19.51 -21.81
C VAL A 10 -0.82 18.94 -23.11
N PHE A 11 -1.58 17.86 -22.99
CA PHE A 11 -2.29 17.23 -24.10
C PHE A 11 -3.78 17.48 -23.93
N TYR A 12 -4.44 17.89 -25.02
CA TYR A 12 -5.89 18.02 -25.07
C TYR A 12 -6.46 16.76 -25.72
N LEU A 13 -7.36 16.11 -25.00
CA LEU A 13 -8.02 14.87 -25.41
C LEU A 13 -9.52 15.11 -25.35
N ASN A 14 -10.27 14.49 -26.26
CA ASN A 14 -11.72 14.42 -26.08
C ASN A 14 -12.05 13.60 -24.81
N PRO A 15 -13.27 13.74 -24.25
CA PRO A 15 -13.63 13.04 -23.02
C PRO A 15 -13.56 11.51 -23.12
N ALA A 16 -13.88 10.94 -24.29
CA ALA A 16 -13.89 9.49 -24.50
C ALA A 16 -12.48 8.90 -24.45
N ASP A 17 -11.53 9.50 -25.17
CA ASP A 17 -10.13 9.08 -25.20
C ASP A 17 -9.47 9.27 -23.83
N LYS A 18 -9.82 10.35 -23.12
CA LYS A 18 -9.33 10.58 -21.75
C LYS A 18 -9.79 9.49 -20.79
N LYS A 19 -11.03 9.01 -20.94
CA LYS A 19 -11.55 7.89 -20.13
C LYS A 19 -10.84 6.60 -20.50
N LEU A 20 -10.75 6.28 -21.79
CA LEU A 20 -10.09 5.08 -22.29
C LEU A 20 -8.63 4.99 -21.79
N LEU A 21 -7.88 6.09 -21.89
CA LEU A 21 -6.51 6.18 -21.41
C LEU A 21 -6.41 5.92 -19.90
N LYS A 22 -7.31 6.50 -19.10
CA LYS A 22 -7.34 6.30 -17.65
C LYS A 22 -7.65 4.86 -17.28
N ASP A 23 -8.65 4.25 -17.93
CA ASP A 23 -9.09 2.89 -17.64
C ASP A 23 -7.97 1.88 -17.98
N HIS A 24 -7.29 2.09 -19.11
CA HIS A 24 -6.14 1.28 -19.50
C HIS A 24 -4.97 1.41 -18.51
N CYS A 25 -4.64 2.65 -18.12
CA CYS A 25 -3.61 2.91 -17.11
C CYS A 25 -3.96 2.29 -15.75
N GLY A 26 -5.23 2.33 -15.34
CA GLY A 26 -5.71 1.72 -14.12
C GLY A 26 -5.56 0.19 -14.13
N THR A 27 -5.85 -0.45 -15.27
CA THR A 27 -5.66 -1.91 -15.45
C THR A 27 -4.19 -2.31 -15.30
N LEU A 28 -3.28 -1.49 -15.83
CA LEU A 28 -1.83 -1.70 -15.75
C LEU A 28 -1.23 -1.20 -14.42
N ASN A 29 -2.05 -0.63 -13.53
CA ASN A 29 -1.62 -0.02 -12.26
C ASN A 29 -0.46 0.97 -12.43
N ILE A 30 -0.55 1.83 -13.45
CA ILE A 30 0.46 2.84 -13.80
C ILE A 30 -0.19 4.22 -13.91
N ASP A 31 0.51 5.27 -13.47
CA ASP A 31 0.05 6.63 -13.67
C ASP A 31 0.02 7.00 -15.16
N THR A 32 -1.03 7.69 -15.61
CA THR A 32 -1.17 8.18 -16.99
C THR A 32 0.05 8.96 -17.48
N SER A 33 0.63 9.80 -16.63
CA SER A 33 1.83 10.60 -16.96
C SER A 33 3.06 9.72 -17.22
N ASN A 34 3.21 8.61 -16.48
CA ASN A 34 4.31 7.68 -16.67
C ASN A 34 4.07 6.83 -17.91
N PHE A 35 2.84 6.36 -18.12
CA PHE A 35 2.44 5.63 -19.32
C PHE A 35 2.73 6.41 -20.62
N ILE A 36 2.32 7.69 -20.68
CA ILE A 36 2.62 8.55 -21.84
C ILE A 36 4.12 8.72 -22.04
N ARG A 37 4.87 8.97 -20.96
CA ARG A 37 6.34 9.13 -21.03
C ARG A 37 7.00 7.87 -21.57
N PHE A 38 6.60 6.69 -21.08
CA PHE A 38 7.14 5.42 -21.56
C PHE A 38 6.79 5.15 -23.02
N SER A 39 5.54 5.42 -23.42
CA SER A 39 5.10 5.27 -24.82
C SER A 39 5.95 6.14 -25.77
N ILE A 40 6.24 7.39 -25.37
CA ILE A 40 7.09 8.29 -26.15
C ILE A 40 8.54 7.77 -26.20
N LEU A 41 9.10 7.37 -25.05
CA LEU A 41 10.47 6.88 -24.97
C LEU A 41 10.67 5.59 -25.77
N GLU A 42 9.69 4.69 -25.76
CA GLU A 42 9.67 3.46 -26.57
C GLU A 42 9.72 3.80 -28.06
N LYS A 43 8.89 4.74 -28.52
CA LYS A 43 8.90 5.21 -29.92
C LYS A 43 10.22 5.87 -30.33
N LEU A 44 10.96 6.44 -29.36
CA LEU A 44 12.28 7.01 -29.57
C LEU A 44 13.43 5.99 -29.44
N GLY A 45 13.13 4.69 -29.30
CA GLY A 45 14.14 3.63 -29.17
C GLY A 45 14.88 3.63 -27.82
N ARG A 46 14.28 4.22 -26.77
CA ARG A 46 14.84 4.30 -25.42
C ARG A 46 13.89 3.65 -24.40
N PRO A 47 13.58 2.35 -24.51
CA PRO A 47 12.65 1.71 -23.59
C PRO A 47 13.26 1.68 -22.17
N ILE A 48 12.78 2.57 -21.30
CA ILE A 48 13.07 2.54 -19.86
C ILE A 48 11.82 1.98 -19.20
N ILE A 49 11.65 0.66 -19.25
CA ILE A 49 10.59 -0.02 -18.52
C ILE A 49 11.26 -0.70 -17.32
N GLU A 50 11.57 0.09 -16.29
CA GLU A 50 11.67 -0.45 -14.94
C GLU A 50 10.28 -0.31 -14.31
N LEU A 51 9.39 -1.26 -14.61
CA LEU A 51 8.16 -1.43 -13.87
C LEU A 51 8.56 -1.83 -12.44
N LYS A 52 8.73 -0.83 -11.56
CA LYS A 52 8.65 -1.09 -10.13
C LYS A 52 7.23 -1.54 -9.89
N GLN A 53 7.04 -2.85 -9.86
CA GLN A 53 5.82 -3.49 -9.44
C GLN A 53 5.62 -3.03 -8.00
N ASN A 54 4.85 -1.96 -7.81
CA ASN A 54 4.41 -1.54 -6.50
C ASN A 54 3.49 -2.66 -6.05
N ASN A 55 4.06 -3.60 -5.30
CA ASN A 55 3.32 -4.71 -4.77
C ASN A 55 2.49 -4.15 -3.61
N ILE A 56 1.38 -3.50 -3.97
CA ILE A 56 0.46 -2.78 -3.07
C ILE A 56 0.08 -3.71 -1.91
N ALA A 57 -0.14 -4.99 -2.23
CA ALA A 57 -0.37 -6.07 -1.29
C ALA A 57 0.74 -6.17 -0.22
N THR A 58 2.03 -6.16 -0.62
CA THR A 58 3.14 -6.25 0.34
C THR A 58 3.16 -5.06 1.30
N LYS A 59 2.87 -3.85 0.81
CA LYS A 59 2.83 -2.66 1.67
C LYS A 59 1.66 -2.71 2.66
N GLU A 60 0.51 -3.19 2.21
CA GLU A 60 -0.68 -3.38 3.03
C GLU A 60 -0.46 -4.45 4.11
N TYR A 61 0.07 -5.62 3.73
CA TYR A 61 0.44 -6.68 4.67
C TYR A 61 1.50 -6.23 5.68
N THR A 62 2.50 -5.46 5.23
CA THR A 62 3.49 -4.87 6.13
C THR A 62 2.82 -3.95 7.16
N GLY A 63 1.85 -3.14 6.74
CA GLY A 63 1.08 -2.27 7.63
C GLY A 63 0.27 -3.04 8.67
N GLN A 64 -0.37 -4.14 8.26
CA GLN A 64 -1.11 -5.02 9.17
C GLN A 64 -0.18 -5.67 10.19
N LEU A 65 0.96 -6.22 9.76
CA LEU A 65 1.96 -6.81 10.67
C LEU A 65 2.51 -5.80 11.69
N LEU A 66 2.74 -4.55 11.28
CA LEU A 66 3.15 -3.48 12.19
C LEU A 66 2.09 -3.17 13.25
N SER A 67 0.80 -3.18 12.87
CA SER A 67 -0.31 -3.02 13.82
C SER A 67 -0.35 -4.15 14.85
N ILE A 68 -0.18 -5.40 14.40
CA ILE A 68 -0.09 -6.58 15.27
C ILE A 68 1.08 -6.44 16.25
N GLY A 69 2.28 -6.11 15.75
CA GLY A 69 3.47 -5.93 16.57
C GLY A 69 3.31 -4.84 17.63
N ASN A 70 2.63 -3.73 17.30
CA ASN A 70 2.33 -2.67 18.25
C ASN A 70 1.40 -3.12 19.38
N ASN A 71 0.36 -3.90 19.06
CA ASN A 71 -0.55 -4.46 20.08
C ASN A 71 0.18 -5.44 21.00
N LEU A 72 1.01 -6.33 20.43
CA LEU A 72 1.83 -7.25 21.21
C LEU A 72 2.80 -6.51 22.14
N ASN A 73 3.42 -5.44 21.66
CA ASN A 73 4.32 -4.62 22.47
C ASN A 73 3.58 -3.92 23.62
N GLN A 74 2.35 -3.47 23.42
CA GLN A 74 1.53 -2.91 24.50
C GLN A 74 1.18 -3.96 25.56
N ILE A 75 0.81 -5.17 25.14
CA ILE A 75 0.57 -6.31 26.05
C ILE A 75 1.85 -6.60 26.84
N ALA A 76 2.98 -6.76 26.17
CA ALA A 76 4.27 -7.04 26.81
C ALA A 76 4.65 -5.94 27.82
N LYS A 77 4.46 -4.66 27.50
CA LYS A 77 4.69 -3.56 28.44
C LYS A 77 3.78 -3.64 29.67
N LYS A 78 2.48 -3.92 29.48
CA LYS A 78 1.52 -4.10 30.59
C LYS A 78 1.91 -5.29 31.49
N LEU A 79 2.34 -6.40 30.88
CA LEU A 79 2.84 -7.57 31.62
C LEU A 79 4.09 -7.23 32.43
N ASN A 80 5.04 -6.53 31.81
CA ASN A 80 6.34 -6.19 32.42
C ASN A 80 6.23 -5.14 33.53
N THR A 81 5.17 -4.33 33.57
CA THR A 81 4.97 -3.33 34.62
C THR A 81 4.55 -3.90 35.98
N GLY A 82 4.32 -5.21 36.11
CA GLY A 82 4.13 -5.87 37.41
C GLY A 82 2.84 -5.49 38.17
N ASN A 83 1.93 -4.74 37.53
CA ASN A 83 0.64 -4.40 38.10
C ASN A 83 -0.17 -5.68 38.34
N LYS A 84 -0.77 -5.83 39.53
CA LYS A 84 -1.68 -6.95 39.82
C LYS A 84 -2.75 -6.98 38.74
N PHE A 85 -2.78 -8.06 37.97
CA PHE A 85 -3.74 -8.32 36.91
C PHE A 85 -5.17 -8.17 37.46
N VAL A 86 -5.77 -7.01 37.26
CA VAL A 86 -7.18 -6.79 37.57
C VAL A 86 -7.97 -7.47 36.46
N ILE A 87 -8.98 -8.26 36.81
CA ILE A 87 -9.77 -9.13 35.92
C ILE A 87 -10.24 -8.41 34.63
N ALA A 88 -10.46 -7.09 34.69
CA ALA A 88 -10.80 -6.26 33.53
C ALA A 88 -9.69 -6.16 32.45
N ASP A 89 -8.42 -6.06 32.85
CA ASP A 89 -7.29 -6.07 31.90
C ASP A 89 -7.15 -7.44 31.22
N GLN A 90 -7.52 -8.52 31.92
CA GLN A 90 -7.50 -9.89 31.40
C GLN A 90 -8.53 -10.07 30.27
N GLN A 91 -9.75 -9.55 30.45
CA GLN A 91 -10.77 -9.57 29.41
C GLN A 91 -10.36 -8.72 28.20
N SER A 92 -9.76 -7.55 28.42
CA SER A 92 -9.26 -6.70 27.32
C SER A 92 -8.17 -7.41 26.50
N VAL A 93 -7.25 -8.12 27.15
CA VAL A 93 -6.23 -8.90 26.47
C VAL A 93 -6.85 -10.06 25.68
N LEU A 94 -7.83 -10.77 26.25
CA LEU A 94 -8.56 -11.85 25.56
C LEU A 94 -9.33 -11.34 24.33
N ASP A 95 -9.98 -10.18 24.44
CA ASP A 95 -10.70 -9.56 23.33
C ASP A 95 -9.75 -9.13 22.20
N ASN A 96 -8.57 -8.62 22.56
CA ASN A 96 -7.53 -8.27 21.59
C ASN A 96 -6.94 -9.52 20.90
N ILE A 97 -6.76 -10.62 21.63
CA ILE A 97 -6.32 -11.90 21.06
C ILE A 97 -7.39 -12.45 20.10
N LYS A 98 -8.67 -12.39 20.47
CA LYS A 98 -9.78 -12.79 19.57
C LYS A 98 -9.78 -12.00 18.27
N ARG A 99 -9.70 -10.67 18.35
CA ARG A 99 -9.63 -9.81 17.16
C ARG A 99 -8.44 -10.14 16.26
N LEU A 100 -7.29 -10.47 16.84
CA LEU A 100 -6.11 -10.93 16.10
C LEU A 100 -6.38 -12.23 15.36
N VAL A 101 -7.01 -13.21 16.01
CA VAL A 101 -7.37 -14.49 15.40
C VAL A 101 -8.34 -14.28 14.23
N ASP A 102 -9.37 -13.45 14.41
CA ASP A 102 -10.35 -13.16 13.36
C ASP A 102 -9.68 -12.50 12.14
N HIS A 103 -8.76 -11.55 12.37
CA HIS A 103 -7.98 -10.93 11.30
C HIS A 103 -7.11 -11.94 10.54
N ILE A 104 -6.45 -12.88 11.25
CA ILE A 104 -5.63 -13.92 10.61
C ILE A 104 -6.49 -14.86 9.76
N ILE A 105 -7.67 -15.23 10.25
CA ILE A 105 -8.62 -16.08 9.51
C ILE A 105 -9.11 -15.37 8.24
N ASP A 106 -9.47 -14.08 8.34
CA ASP A 106 -9.89 -13.28 7.18
C ASP A 106 -8.79 -13.20 6.11
N ILE A 107 -7.53 -12.97 6.52
CA ILE A 107 -6.37 -12.99 5.61
C ILE A 107 -6.23 -14.36 4.94
N LYS A 108 -6.30 -15.46 5.72
CA LYS A 108 -6.18 -16.82 5.19
C LYS A 108 -7.29 -17.16 4.20
N SER A 109 -8.49 -16.61 4.36
CA SER A 109 -9.63 -16.86 3.45
C SER A 109 -9.50 -16.16 2.08
N LYS A 110 -8.62 -15.17 1.98
CA LYS A 110 -8.40 -14.34 0.77
C LYS A 110 -7.14 -14.78 -0.01
N LEU A 111 -6.44 -15.80 0.47
CA LEU A 111 -5.30 -16.47 -0.17
C LEU A 111 -5.75 -17.77 -0.83
#